data_AF-A0AA39YA03-F1
#
_entry.id   AF-A0AA39YA03-F1
#
_cell.length_a   1.000
_cell.length_b   1.000
_cell.length_c   1.000
_cell.angle_alpha   90.00
_cell.angle_beta   90.00
_cell.angle_gamma   90.00
#
_symmetry.space_group_name_H-M   'P 1'
#
loop_
_entity.id
_entity.type
_entity.pdbx_description
1 polymer ?
#
loop_
_entity_poly.entity_id
_entity_poly.type
_entity_poly.pdbx_seq_one_letter_code
_entity_poly.pdbx_strand_id
1 'polypeptide(L)'
;MLTSVTSSDPPTVRFTNTQDLFDAINCTIGDFLTVTNVSPSQFTEIEREREKRRRRFRFRRYDSESRILTITIPTGIHEALHLELYLRYRD
;
A
#
# COMPACT_ATOMS: atom_id res chain seq x y z
N MET A 1 24.95 12.16 -24.29
CA MET A 1 24.12 10.99 -23.93
C MET A 1 24.03 10.92 -22.41
N LEU A 2 22.83 11.04 -21.83
CA LEU A 2 22.60 10.71 -20.42
C LEU A 2 21.22 10.02 -20.33
N THR A 3 21.23 8.69 -20.43
CA THR A 3 20.11 7.84 -20.04
C THR A 3 20.29 7.49 -18.57
N SER A 4 19.50 8.12 -17.69
CA SER A 4 19.21 7.55 -16.39
C SER A 4 17.70 7.43 -16.28
N VAL A 5 17.18 6.35 -16.86
CA VAL A 5 15.86 5.86 -16.50
C VAL A 5 16.08 5.12 -15.18
N THR A 6 15.94 5.82 -14.06
CA THR A 6 15.69 5.13 -12.80
C THR A 6 14.31 4.49 -12.97
N SER A 7 14.26 3.20 -13.31
CA SER A 7 13.02 2.44 -13.23
C SER A 7 12.64 2.34 -11.75
N SER A 8 12.02 3.39 -11.24
CA SER A 8 11.41 3.44 -9.91
C SER A 8 10.09 2.67 -9.96
N ASP A 9 10.14 1.43 -10.41
CA ASP A 9 8.94 0.60 -10.40
C ASP A 9 8.48 0.48 -8.93
N PRO A 10 7.19 0.72 -8.66
CA PRO A 10 6.68 0.65 -7.30
C PRO A 10 6.99 -0.74 -6.73
N PRO A 11 7.35 -0.83 -5.44
CA PRO A 11 7.66 -2.11 -4.82
C PRO A 11 6.47 -3.04 -5.02
N THR A 12 6.75 -4.19 -5.64
CA THR A 12 5.74 -5.15 -6.07
C THR A 12 6.01 -6.50 -5.43
N VAL A 13 5.01 -7.05 -4.75
CA VAL A 13 5.07 -8.38 -4.12
C VAL A 13 3.97 -9.29 -4.67
N ARG A 14 4.20 -10.59 -4.63
CA ARG A 14 3.17 -11.58 -4.95
C ARG A 14 2.47 -12.00 -3.67
N PHE A 15 1.14 -12.02 -3.70
CA PHE A 15 0.35 -12.51 -2.58
C PHE A 15 0.55 -14.01 -2.38
N THR A 16 0.89 -14.39 -1.14
CA THR A 16 1.02 -15.77 -0.66
C THR A 16 -0.05 -16.05 0.40
N ASN A 17 -0.02 -15.28 1.47
CA ASN A 17 -1.00 -15.30 2.55
C ASN A 17 -1.09 -13.92 3.22
N THR A 18 -2.12 -13.76 4.05
CA THR A 18 -2.42 -12.50 4.72
C THR A 18 -1.32 -12.08 5.70
N GLN A 19 -0.61 -13.01 6.33
CA GLN A 19 0.45 -12.67 7.29
C GLN A 19 1.67 -12.07 6.57
N ASP A 20 2.19 -12.75 5.53
CA ASP A 20 3.33 -12.28 4.73
C ASP A 20 3.05 -10.91 4.10
N LEU A 21 1.81 -10.66 3.66
CA LEU A 21 1.42 -9.36 3.14
C LEU A 21 1.59 -8.25 4.18
N PHE A 22 1.17 -8.49 5.42
CA PHE A 22 1.22 -7.47 6.46
C PHE A 22 2.67 -7.22 6.89
N ASP A 23 3.51 -8.26 6.89
CA ASP A 23 4.94 -8.12 7.14
C ASP A 23 5.63 -7.33 6.01
N ALA A 24 5.28 -7.60 4.75
CA ALA A 24 5.75 -6.80 3.61
C ALA A 24 5.35 -5.32 3.72
N ILE A 25 4.12 -5.01 4.14
CA ILE A 25 3.66 -3.64 4.39
C ILE A 25 4.50 -2.97 5.48
N ASN A 26 4.82 -3.68 6.58
CA ASN A 26 5.64 -3.14 7.66
C ASN A 26 7.09 -2.85 7.24
N CYS A 27 7.63 -3.65 6.33
CA CYS A 27 9.01 -3.50 5.83
C CYS A 27 9.13 -2.55 4.64
N THR A 28 8.02 -2.04 4.09
CA THR A 28 8.05 -1.14 2.94
C THR A 28 8.45 0.26 3.37
N ILE A 29 9.49 0.81 2.74
CA ILE A 29 10.05 2.13 3.04
C ILE A 29 9.32 3.26 2.27
N GLY A 30 8.49 2.91 1.28
CA GLY A 30 7.74 3.86 0.44
C GLY A 30 6.26 4.02 0.81
N ASP A 31 5.60 4.97 0.13
CA ASP A 31 4.19 5.31 0.37
C ASP A 31 3.20 4.35 -0.34
N PHE A 32 3.70 3.45 -1.19
CA PHE A 32 2.87 2.51 -1.94
C PHE A 32 3.48 1.12 -1.98
N LEU A 33 2.62 0.11 -2.04
CA LEU A 33 2.97 -1.29 -2.31
C LEU A 33 1.97 -1.87 -3.30
N THR A 34 2.47 -2.46 -4.39
CA THR A 34 1.66 -3.23 -5.34
C THR A 34 1.71 -4.70 -4.96
N VAL A 35 0.54 -5.33 -4.91
CA VAL A 35 0.37 -6.74 -4.56
C VAL A 35 -0.29 -7.43 -5.74
N THR A 36 0.34 -8.48 -6.26
CA THR A 36 -0.15 -9.26 -7.41
C THR A 36 -0.73 -10.60 -6.96
N ASN A 37 -1.52 -11.23 -7.83
CA ASN A 37 -2.11 -12.55 -7.60
C ASN A 37 -3.07 -12.58 -6.39
N VAL A 38 -3.83 -11.51 -6.18
CA VAL A 38 -4.89 -11.44 -5.17
C VAL A 38 -6.21 -11.81 -5.82
N SER A 39 -6.83 -12.93 -5.41
CA SER A 39 -8.17 -13.29 -5.85
C SER A 39 -9.24 -12.42 -5.18
N PRO A 40 -10.48 -12.36 -5.70
CA PRO A 40 -11.57 -11.63 -5.04
C PRO A 40 -11.86 -12.11 -3.61
N SER A 41 -11.81 -13.42 -3.36
CA SER A 41 -12.00 -13.97 -2.01
C SER A 41 -10.87 -13.60 -1.06
N GLN A 42 -9.62 -13.63 -1.55
CA GLN A 42 -8.45 -13.19 -0.79
C GLN A 42 -8.50 -11.70 -0.49
N PHE A 43 -8.95 -10.87 -1.44
CA PHE A 43 -9.15 -9.44 -1.21
C PHE A 43 -10.13 -9.20 -0.05
N THR A 44 -11.29 -9.87 -0.04
CA THR A 44 -12.24 -9.76 1.07
C THR A 44 -11.66 -10.24 2.41
N GLU A 45 -10.83 -11.29 2.41
CA GLU A 45 -10.13 -11.75 3.62
C GLU A 45 -9.14 -10.70 4.13
N ILE A 46 -8.34 -10.11 3.23
CA ILE A 46 -7.38 -9.05 3.54
C ILE A 46 -8.10 -7.83 4.11
N GLU A 47 -9.26 -7.44 3.56
CA GLU A 47 -10.09 -6.36 4.10
C GLU A 47 -10.53 -6.63 5.54
N ARG A 48 -11.08 -7.82 5.78
CA ARG A 48 -11.53 -8.24 7.11
C ARG A 48 -10.38 -8.26 8.12
N GLU A 49 -9.23 -8.83 7.76
CA GLU A 49 -8.07 -8.89 8.64
C GLU A 49 -7.45 -7.50 8.90
N ARG A 50 -7.47 -6.61 7.89
CA ARG A 50 -7.06 -5.22 8.06
C ARG A 50 -7.92 -4.50 9.10
N GLU A 51 -9.25 -4.64 9.01
CA GLU A 51 -10.20 -4.04 9.94
C GLU A 51 -10.02 -4.58 11.36
N LYS A 52 -9.96 -5.91 11.49
CA LYS A 52 -9.72 -6.61 12.77
C LYS A 52 -8.42 -6.16 13.44
N ARG A 53 -7.34 -6.01 12.67
CA ARG A 53 -6.03 -5.55 13.16
C ARG A 53 -5.92 -4.02 13.27
N ARG A 54 -6.99 -3.27 12.97
CA ARG A 54 -7.07 -1.80 13.00
C ARG A 54 -5.91 -1.12 12.26
N ARG A 55 -5.53 -1.65 11.10
CA ARG A 55 -4.37 -1.14 10.35
C ARG A 55 -4.69 0.15 9.61
N ARG A 56 -3.74 1.09 9.62
CA ARG A 56 -3.90 2.45 9.06
C ARG A 56 -3.66 2.54 7.56
N PHE A 57 -3.00 1.56 6.93
CA PHE A 57 -2.81 1.53 5.48
C PHE A 57 -4.16 1.50 4.74
N ARG A 58 -4.19 1.96 3.49
CA ARG A 58 -5.42 2.12 2.70
C ARG A 58 -5.34 1.34 1.40
N PHE A 59 -6.44 0.71 0.99
CA PHE A 59 -6.54 0.14 -0.36
C PHE A 59 -6.85 1.27 -1.34
N ARG A 60 -5.94 1.52 -2.28
CA ARG A 60 -6.08 2.58 -3.28
C ARG A 60 -6.86 2.10 -4.51
N ARG A 61 -6.56 0.88 -4.97
CA ARG A 61 -7.21 0.26 -6.12
C ARG A 61 -7.10 -1.26 -6.00
N TYR A 62 -8.18 -1.95 -6.32
CA TYR A 62 -8.17 -3.38 -6.59
C TYR A 62 -8.74 -3.61 -7.99
N ASP A 63 -8.03 -4.37 -8.81
CA ASP A 63 -8.47 -4.83 -10.13
C ASP A 63 -8.61 -6.36 -10.08
N SER A 64 -9.85 -6.85 -10.17
CA SER A 64 -10.15 -8.27 -10.08
C SER A 64 -9.77 -9.06 -11.34
N GLU A 65 -9.74 -8.41 -12.51
CA GLU A 65 -9.33 -9.07 -13.76
C GLU A 65 -7.82 -9.33 -13.73
N SER A 66 -7.05 -8.29 -13.42
CA SER A 66 -5.58 -8.38 -13.33
C SER A 66 -5.09 -9.01 -12.02
N ARG A 67 -5.95 -9.14 -11.00
CA ARG A 67 -5.62 -9.61 -9.64
C ARG A 67 -4.55 -8.76 -8.96
N ILE A 68 -4.64 -7.45 -9.13
CA ILE A 68 -3.68 -6.47 -8.62
C ILE A 68 -4.35 -5.60 -7.57
N LEU A 69 -3.71 -5.50 -6.40
CA LEU A 69 -4.08 -4.62 -5.30
C LEU A 69 -2.98 -3.59 -5.07
N THR A 70 -3.31 -2.30 -5.13
CA THR A 70 -2.43 -1.21 -4.75
C THR A 70 -2.78 -0.72 -3.35
N ILE A 71 -1.79 -0.69 -2.46
CA ILE A 71 -1.91 -0.26 -1.07
C ILE A 71 -1.14 1.04 -0.89
N THR A 72 -1.75 2.01 -0.21
CA THR A 72 -1.07 3.21 0.28
C THR A 72 -0.63 2.97 1.72
N ILE A 73 0.65 3.21 1.99
CA ILE A 73 1.29 3.06 3.30
C ILE A 73 1.48 4.46 3.89
N PRO A 74 0.85 4.76 5.04
CA PRO A 74 1.10 6.02 5.71
C PRO A 74 2.50 5.98 6.33
N THR A 75 3.47 6.59 5.66
CA THR A 75 4.82 6.80 6.22
C THR A 75 4.81 8.02 7.15
N GLY A 76 5.75 8.10 8.09
CA GLY A 76 5.85 9.26 8.98
C GLY A 76 6.05 10.58 8.23
N ILE A 77 6.75 10.55 7.10
CA ILE A 77 6.91 11.71 6.20
C ILE A 77 5.57 12.05 5.52
N HIS A 78 4.86 11.04 4.99
CA HIS A 78 3.54 11.22 4.42
C HIS A 78 2.54 11.80 5.45
N GLU A 79 2.56 11.32 6.68
CA GLU A 79 1.74 11.85 7.77
C GLU A 79 2.17 13.24 8.20
N ALA A 80 3.48 13.54 8.27
CA ALA A 80 3.99 14.86 8.64
C ALA A 80 3.66 15.91 7.57
N LEU A 81 3.76 15.58 6.28
CA LEU A 81 3.37 16.45 5.18
C LEU A 81 1.86 16.76 5.24
N HIS A 82 1.03 15.73 5.48
CA HIS A 82 -0.41 15.94 5.66
C HIS A 82 -0.73 16.70 6.95
N LEU A 83 0.05 16.52 8.02
CA LEU A 83 -0.10 17.25 9.27
C LEU A 83 0.27 18.73 9.10
N GLU A 84 1.32 19.06 8.34
CA GLU A 84 1.67 20.45 8.04
C GLU A 84 0.53 21.14 7.29
N LEU A 85 0.02 20.52 6.23
CA LEU A 85 -1.14 21.05 5.49
C LEU A 85 -2.37 21.17 6.39
N TYR A 86 -2.63 20.16 7.22
CA TYR A 86 -3.74 20.18 8.16
C TYR A 86 -3.60 21.32 9.18
N LEU A 87 -2.44 21.50 9.81
CA LEU A 87 -2.21 22.59 10.76
C LEU A 87 -2.26 23.97 10.10
N ARG A 88 -1.83 24.08 8.84
CA ARG A 88 -1.75 25.35 8.11
C ARG A 88 -3.11 25.86 7.61
N TYR A 89 -4.05 24.97 7.35
CA TYR A 89 -5.36 25.30 6.77
C TYR A 89 -6.54 24.83 7.63
N ARG A 90 -6.31 24.50 8.90
CA ARG A 90 -7.38 24.25 9.86
C ARG A 90 -7.85 25.59 10.42
N ASP A 91 -9.05 26.00 9.99
CA ASP A 91 -9.87 27.02 10.66
C ASP A 91 -10.48 26.47 11.96
#